data_AF-A0A2S0MMM9-F1
#
_entry.id   AF-A0A2S0MMM9-F1
#
_cell.length_a   1.000
_cell.length_b   1.000
_cell.length_c   1.000
_cell.angle_alpha   90.00
_cell.angle_beta   90.00
_cell.angle_gamma   90.00
#
_symmetry.space_group_name_H-M   'P 1'
#
loop_
_entity.id
_entity.type
_entity.pdbx_description
1 polymer ?
#
loop_
_entity_poly.entity_id
_entity_poly.type
_entity_poly.pdbx_seq_one_letter_code
_entity_poly.pdbx_strand_id
1 'polypeptide(L)'
;MAHRVDHPRDLDCYVCREGQEYVHAIAGAATILFERHRPVHPATGESACFDSAQPHLCLPRGEQDARIPVVCAGPDTAAKLLQKYGETP
;
A
#
# COMPACT_ATOMS: atom_id res chain seq x y z
N MET A 1 -20.69 -10.40 -7.90
CA MET A 1 -21.26 -9.13 -7.41
C MET A 1 -20.13 -8.33 -6.81
N ALA A 2 -19.78 -7.18 -7.40
CA ALA A 2 -18.72 -6.32 -6.87
C ALA A 2 -19.29 -5.51 -5.70
N HIS A 3 -18.70 -5.63 -4.51
CA HIS A 3 -19.05 -4.78 -3.38
C HIS A 3 -18.62 -3.35 -3.70
N ARG A 4 -19.59 -2.47 -3.90
CA ARG A 4 -19.36 -1.03 -4.00
C ARG A 4 -19.22 -0.51 -2.58
N VAL A 5 -18.02 -0.07 -2.21
CA VAL A 5 -17.78 0.58 -0.91
C VAL A 5 -18.18 2.03 -1.06
N ASP A 6 -19.38 2.38 -0.60
CA ASP A 6 -19.94 3.73 -0.73
C ASP A 6 -19.43 4.69 0.37
N HIS A 7 -18.87 4.18 1.47
CA HIS A 7 -18.27 5.01 2.51
C HIS A 7 -17.03 4.38 3.21
N PRO A 8 -15.92 5.13 3.40
CA PRO A 8 -14.69 4.59 3.98
C PRO A 8 -14.79 4.19 5.46
N ARG A 9 -15.80 4.72 6.18
CA ARG A 9 -16.00 4.51 7.62
C ARG A 9 -16.61 3.14 7.96
N ASP A 10 -17.14 2.43 6.98
CA ASP A 10 -17.75 1.10 7.19
C ASP A 10 -16.70 -0.04 7.16
N LEU A 11 -15.42 0.32 7.03
CA LEU A 11 -14.29 -0.59 7.06
C LEU A 11 -13.48 -0.30 8.32
N ASP A 12 -13.64 -1.12 9.36
CA ASP A 12 -12.73 -1.25 10.52
C ASP A 12 -11.31 -1.73 10.09
N CYS A 13 -10.88 -1.45 8.86
CA CYS A 13 -9.82 -2.14 8.14
C CYS A 13 -8.65 -1.23 7.76
N TYR A 14 -8.67 0.04 8.16
CA TYR A 14 -7.56 0.94 7.92
C TYR A 14 -6.29 0.36 8.56
N VAL A 15 -5.26 0.15 7.73
CA VAL A 15 -3.96 -0.30 8.21
C VAL A 15 -3.14 0.93 8.56
N CYS A 16 -2.48 0.88 9.71
CA CYS A 16 -1.61 1.93 10.19
C CYS A 16 -0.41 1.27 10.88
N ARG A 17 0.79 1.48 10.36
CA ARG A 17 2.04 0.96 10.93
C ARG A 17 3.17 1.95 10.69
N GLU A 18 4.08 2.09 11.65
CA GLU A 18 5.23 2.99 11.46
C GLU A 18 6.09 2.53 10.28
N GLY A 19 6.52 3.49 9.46
CA GLY A 19 7.43 3.24 8.35
C GLY A 19 6.92 3.79 7.02
N GLN A 20 7.44 3.22 5.94
CA GLN A 20 7.09 3.59 4.57
C GLN A 20 6.52 2.39 3.83
N GLU A 21 5.61 2.67 2.91
CA GLU A 21 5.05 1.69 2.00
C GLU A 21 5.24 2.10 0.56
N TYR A 22 5.65 1.13 -0.25
CA TYR A 22 5.69 1.23 -1.69
C TYR A 22 4.73 0.19 -2.29
N VAL A 23 3.84 0.65 -3.16
CA VAL A 23 2.93 -0.21 -3.91
C VAL A 23 3.17 -0.03 -5.40
N HIS A 24 3.06 -1.12 -6.16
CA HIS A 24 3.20 -1.10 -7.61
C HIS A 24 2.11 -1.95 -8.26
N ALA A 25 1.40 -1.43 -9.26
CA ALA A 25 0.34 -2.16 -9.95
C ALA A 25 0.91 -2.91 -11.15
N ILE A 26 1.10 -4.22 -11.02
CA ILE A 26 1.60 -5.05 -12.13
C ILE A 26 0.50 -5.44 -13.13
N ALA A 27 -0.75 -5.46 -12.67
CA ALA A 27 -1.94 -5.66 -13.50
C ALA A 27 -3.17 -5.08 -12.80
N GLY A 28 -4.14 -4.60 -13.58
CA GLY A 28 -5.32 -3.91 -13.06
C GLY A 28 -4.97 -2.53 -12.50
N ALA A 29 -5.88 -1.97 -11.70
CA ALA A 29 -5.67 -0.69 -11.03
C ALA A 29 -6.13 -0.76 -9.58
N ALA A 30 -5.58 0.09 -8.73
CA ALA A 30 -5.99 0.19 -7.33
C ALA A 30 -6.45 1.60 -6.97
N THR A 31 -7.11 1.70 -5.82
CA THR A 31 -7.34 2.93 -5.08
C THR A 31 -6.73 2.79 -3.71
N ILE A 32 -5.81 3.68 -3.38
CA ILE A 32 -5.27 3.83 -2.04
C ILE A 32 -6.05 4.97 -1.38
N LEU A 33 -6.91 4.61 -0.43
CA LEU A 33 -7.65 5.57 0.39
C LEU A 33 -6.83 5.91 1.62
N PHE A 34 -6.73 7.20 1.92
CA PHE A 34 -6.10 7.72 3.13
C PHE A 34 -7.17 8.38 4.00
N GLU A 35 -7.04 8.31 5.32
CA GLU A 35 -8.03 8.94 6.22
C GLU A 35 -8.14 10.46 5.99
N ARG A 36 -7.00 11.12 5.74
CA ARG A 36 -6.90 12.60 5.70
C ARG A 36 -6.34 13.18 4.40
N HIS A 37 -6.08 12.34 3.41
CA HIS A 37 -5.47 12.75 2.14
C HIS A 37 -6.31 12.30 0.95
N ARG A 38 -6.07 12.95 -0.20
CA ARG A 38 -6.75 12.56 -1.44
C ARG A 38 -6.35 11.13 -1.82
N PRO A 39 -7.29 10.32 -2.32
CA PRO A 39 -6.96 9.00 -2.84
C PRO A 39 -5.92 9.06 -3.95
N VAL A 40 -5.11 8.01 -4.03
CA VAL A 40 -4.17 7.80 -5.14
C VAL A 40 -4.61 6.57 -5.92
N HIS A 41 -4.48 6.62 -7.25
CA HIS A 41 -5.04 5.62 -8.16
C HIS A 41 -3.99 5.03 -9.11
N PRO A 42 -3.02 4.24 -8.62
CA PRO A 42 -2.02 3.63 -9.48
C PRO A 42 -2.70 2.68 -10.49
N ALA A 43 -2.46 2.92 -11.77
CA ALA A 43 -2.79 2.03 -12.87
C ALA A 43 -1.63 1.07 -13.18
N THR A 44 -1.86 0.09 -14.07
CA THR A 44 -0.81 -0.85 -14.52
C THR A 44 0.49 -0.13 -14.90
N GLY A 45 1.60 -0.56 -14.30
CA GLY A 45 2.94 0.01 -14.48
C GLY A 45 3.25 1.20 -13.56
N GLU A 46 2.26 1.72 -12.84
CA GLU A 46 2.43 2.85 -11.93
C GLU A 46 2.65 2.38 -10.50
N SER A 47 3.19 3.31 -9.70
CA SER A 47 3.56 3.05 -8.31
C SER A 47 3.16 4.22 -7.42
N ALA A 48 2.98 3.94 -6.14
CA ALA A 48 2.86 4.98 -5.12
C ALA A 48 3.77 4.65 -3.93
N CYS A 49 4.36 5.68 -3.35
CA CYS A 49 5.13 5.60 -2.11
C CYS A 49 4.49 6.55 -1.09
N PHE A 50 4.30 6.09 0.13
CA PHE A 50 3.64 6.88 1.16
C PHE A 50 4.09 6.49 2.57
N ASP A 51 3.90 7.42 3.50
CA ASP A 51 4.06 7.16 4.93
C ASP A 51 2.96 6.21 5.40
N SER A 52 3.38 5.06 5.93
CA SER A 52 2.51 3.98 6.38
C SER A 52 1.88 4.27 7.75
N ALA A 53 2.41 5.27 8.48
CA ALA A 53 1.85 5.74 9.74
C ALA A 53 0.55 6.53 9.54
N GLN A 54 0.23 6.91 8.29
CA GLN A 54 -1.09 7.41 7.98
C GLN A 54 -2.06 6.21 7.80
N PRO A 55 -3.25 6.23 8.43
CA PRO A 55 -4.24 5.18 8.21
C PRO A 55 -4.65 5.13 6.74
N HIS A 56 -4.48 3.96 6.11
CA HIS A 56 -4.78 3.76 4.69
C HIS A 56 -5.42 2.40 4.37
N LEU A 57 -5.99 2.29 3.17
CA LEU A 57 -6.61 1.08 2.64
C LEU A 57 -6.32 0.95 1.15
N CYS A 58 -5.99 -0.25 0.68
CA CYS A 58 -5.83 -0.56 -0.73
C CYS A 58 -7.05 -1.35 -1.24
N LEU A 59 -7.73 -0.82 -2.26
CA LEU A 59 -8.90 -1.43 -2.88
C LEU A 59 -8.64 -1.64 -4.38
N PRO A 60 -9.14 -2.73 -4.99
CA PRO A 60 -9.14 -2.85 -6.45
C PRO A 60 -10.00 -1.76 -7.08
N ARG A 61 -9.62 -1.32 -8.29
CA ARG A 61 -10.34 -0.32 -9.06
C ARG A 61 -10.64 -0.85 -10.46
N GLY A 62 -11.92 -0.92 -10.80
CA GLY A 62 -12.39 -1.46 -12.08
C GLY A 62 -12.91 -2.89 -11.96
N GLU A 63 -13.17 -3.53 -13.10
CA GLU A 63 -13.75 -4.88 -13.16
C GLU A 63 -12.71 -6.01 -13.08
N GLN A 64 -11.43 -5.68 -13.32
CA GLN A 64 -10.34 -6.64 -13.25
C GLN A 64 -9.70 -6.61 -11.87
N ASP A 65 -9.34 -7.79 -11.36
CA ASP A 65 -8.55 -7.91 -10.14
C ASP A 65 -7.21 -7.18 -10.29
N ALA A 66 -6.86 -6.41 -9.27
CA ALA A 66 -5.56 -5.77 -9.19
C ALA A 66 -4.51 -6.75 -8.65
N ARG A 67 -3.34 -6.77 -9.26
CA ARG A 67 -2.15 -7.45 -8.74
C ARG A 67 -1.18 -6.37 -8.27
N ILE A 68 -0.96 -6.32 -6.95
CA ILE A 68 -0.24 -5.24 -6.29
C ILE A 68 0.82 -5.83 -5.36
N PRO A 69 2.09 -5.99 -5.77
CA PRO A 69 3.18 -6.10 -4.81
C PRO A 69 3.23 -4.88 -3.89
N VAL A 70 3.37 -5.14 -2.59
CA VAL A 70 3.53 -4.13 -1.54
C VAL A 70 4.85 -4.40 -0.83
N VAL A 71 5.69 -3.38 -0.71
CA VAL A 71 6.93 -3.40 0.05
C VAL A 71 6.79 -2.48 1.26
N CYS A 72 7.09 -3.02 2.43
CA CYS A 72 6.95 -2.32 3.71
C CYS A 72 8.33 -2.16 4.34
N ALA A 73 8.69 -0.95 4.70
CA ALA A 73 9.90 -0.65 5.43
C ALA A 73 9.55 0.01 6.77
N GLY A 74 9.67 -0.74 7.86
CA GLY A 74 9.57 -0.20 9.21
C GLY A 74 10.88 0.51 9.64
N PRO A 75 10.88 1.17 10.80
CA PRO A 75 12.02 1.96 11.29
C PRO A 75 13.36 1.20 11.28
N ASP A 76 13.33 -0.07 11.67
CA ASP A 76 14.54 -0.90 11.79
C ASP A 76 14.81 -1.77 10.57
N THR A 77 14.07 -1.62 9.47
CA THR A 77 14.21 -2.51 8.31
C THR A 77 15.64 -2.50 7.78
N ALA A 78 16.28 -1.33 7.67
CA ALA A 78 17.66 -1.24 7.21
C ALA A 78 18.65 -1.96 8.14
N ALA A 79 18.54 -1.74 9.46
CA ALA A 79 19.39 -2.39 10.45
C ALA A 79 19.23 -3.92 10.42
N LYS A 80 17.99 -4.42 10.29
CA LYS A 80 17.71 -5.85 10.17
C LYS A 80 18.28 -6.46 8.88
N LEU A 81 18.20 -5.74 7.76
CA LEU A 81 18.78 -6.19 6.50
C LEU A 81 20.31 -6.23 6.59
N LEU A 82 20.95 -5.23 7.19
CA LEU A 82 22.39 -5.22 7.43
C LEU A 82 22.82 -6.34 8.38
N GLN A 83 22.08 -6.60 9.46
CA GLN A 83 22.37 -7.74 10.34
C GLN A 83 22.24 -9.08 9.62
N LYS A 84 21.25 -9.22 8.74
CA LYS A 84 20.91 -10.49 8.09
C LYS A 84 21.77 -10.79 6.87
N TYR A 85 22.14 -9.75 6.11
CA TYR A 85 22.78 -9.88 4.80
C TYR A 85 24.07 -9.06 4.68
N GLY A 86 24.44 -8.28 5.70
CA GLY A 86 25.70 -7.55 5.76
C GLY A 86 26.83 -8.49 6.11
N GLU A 87 27.18 -9.39 5.21
CA GLU A 87 28.59 -9.75 5.08
C GLU A 87 29.29 -8.55 4.43
N THR A 88 30.26 -8.00 5.14
CA THR A 88 31.22 -7.04 4.58
C THR A 88 31.93 -7.74 3.40
N PRO A 89 32.16 -7.07 2.25
CA PRO A 89 33.03 -7.63 1.22
C PRO A 89 34.41 -8.01 1.77
#